data_AF-A0A2P6VB84-F1
#
_entry.id   AF-A0A2P6VB84-F1
#
_cell.length_a   1.000
_cell.length_b   1.000
_cell.length_c   1.000
_cell.angle_alpha   90.00
_cell.angle_beta   90.00
_cell.angle_gamma   90.00
#
_symmetry.space_group_name_H-M   'P 1'
#
loop_
_entity.id
_entity.type
_entity.pdbx_description
1 polymer ?
#
loop_
_entity_poly.entity_id
_entity_poly.type
_entity_poly.pdbx_seq_one_letter_code
_entity_poly.pdbx_strand_id
1 'polypeptide(L)'
;MAKATPCKDALAKWAAAHGGGEPLESVEKVELCGLCPPIEKMDSSLSALRACRHLSLSTNNLDKIGNLAGLDALQVLSLGRNCLKKLENLEAVAGTLQQLWISYNQVDRLAGIEKCASLRVLYASNNKLKDWAEVERLSGLPHLEDLLLIGNPLYNEWKDNGALPQYRIELTYFKGSKLVRTGELDPSRRYIWVAHPHGLLGNSFFLAFCTDLLGFSKLFPGIRLTIGVLSLNLKVSFCREICLLHGLCDVDRPTLLARLRQGPGSSVLLAVGGASESLLTQNGCLDLILNKRRGFVKLALEAGADLVPVISFGENECYERPPVIPGSLADRMQRATKKICGFNVPRGHGRGVLSMQSGPLPERIPLIVVVGAPLRLPEFKGDLRSEEGRAHVDKCHAMYCDALRSLYDTHKDAYAPNRKRDMRLVE
;
A
#
# COMPACT_ATOMS: atom_id res chain seq x y z
N MET A 1 -50.73 -12.16 -7.10
CA MET A 1 -49.41 -11.70 -6.64
C MET A 1 -49.64 -10.67 -5.54
N ALA A 2 -48.96 -10.77 -4.40
CA ALA A 2 -49.06 -9.76 -3.35
C ALA A 2 -48.53 -8.42 -3.86
N LYS A 3 -49.23 -7.33 -3.57
CA LYS A 3 -48.84 -5.97 -3.97
C LYS A 3 -47.56 -5.58 -3.23
N ALA A 4 -46.58 -4.98 -3.91
CA ALA A 4 -45.32 -4.54 -3.30
C ALA A 4 -45.57 -3.62 -2.09
N THR A 5 -44.69 -3.68 -1.09
CA THR A 5 -44.82 -2.85 0.11
C THR A 5 -44.35 -1.43 -0.20
N PRO A 6 -45.21 -0.39 -0.12
CA PRO A 6 -44.77 0.99 -0.27
C PRO A 6 -43.87 1.39 0.91
N CYS A 7 -42.98 2.38 0.72
CA CYS A 7 -42.05 2.77 1.79
C CYS A 7 -42.79 3.27 3.03
N LYS A 8 -43.95 3.93 2.86
CA LYS A 8 -44.82 4.32 3.98
C LYS A 8 -45.19 3.14 4.89
N ASP A 9 -45.63 2.03 4.30
CA ASP A 9 -46.07 0.86 5.06
C ASP A 9 -44.88 0.11 5.66
N ALA A 10 -43.75 0.08 4.94
CA ALA A 10 -42.49 -0.46 5.45
C ALA A 10 -41.99 0.32 6.67
N LEU A 11 -42.02 1.65 6.61
CA LEU A 11 -41.66 2.54 7.72
C LEU A 11 -42.62 2.39 8.90
N ALA A 12 -43.93 2.29 8.65
CA ALA A 12 -44.91 2.07 9.70
C ALA A 12 -44.69 0.72 10.41
N LYS A 13 -44.42 -0.36 9.65
CA LYS A 13 -44.09 -1.68 10.22
C LYS A 13 -42.78 -1.64 11.01
N TRP A 14 -41.77 -0.96 10.47
CA TRP A 14 -40.47 -0.81 11.13
C TRP A 14 -40.61 -0.01 12.44
N ALA A 15 -41.34 1.10 12.41
CA ALA A 15 -41.64 1.93 13.58
C ALA A 15 -42.45 1.14 14.63
N ALA A 16 -43.40 0.31 14.21
CA ALA A 16 -44.14 -0.54 15.15
C ALA A 16 -43.25 -1.61 15.82
N ALA A 17 -42.19 -2.07 15.14
CA ALA A 17 -41.28 -3.09 15.65
C ALA A 17 -40.10 -2.53 16.47
N HIS A 18 -39.64 -1.30 16.19
CA HIS A 18 -38.42 -0.72 16.75
C HIS A 18 -38.61 0.68 17.37
N GLY A 19 -39.72 1.35 17.11
CA GLY A 19 -40.02 2.68 17.61
C GLY A 19 -40.62 2.62 19.00
N GLY A 20 -39.80 2.78 20.02
CA GLY A 20 -40.22 3.01 21.42
C GLY A 20 -40.91 4.37 21.63
N GLY A 21 -41.81 4.79 20.74
CA GLY A 21 -42.54 6.05 20.78
C GLY A 21 -41.81 7.26 20.20
N GLU A 22 -40.58 7.12 19.69
CA GLU A 22 -39.84 8.23 19.09
C GLU A 22 -40.39 8.60 17.69
N PRO A 23 -40.52 9.90 17.37
CA PRO A 23 -40.94 10.34 16.05
C PRO A 23 -39.91 9.93 14.99
N LEU A 24 -40.39 9.50 13.82
CA LEU A 24 -39.54 9.08 12.69
C LEU A 24 -38.48 10.12 12.28
N GLU A 25 -38.73 11.40 12.59
CA GLU A 25 -37.82 12.50 12.32
C GLU A 25 -36.53 12.48 13.15
N SER A 26 -36.54 11.88 14.36
CA SER A 26 -35.39 11.81 15.27
C SER A 26 -34.58 10.52 15.16
N VAL A 27 -35.03 9.57 14.33
CA VAL A 27 -34.42 8.24 14.24
C VAL A 27 -33.12 8.30 13.43
N GLU A 28 -32.00 7.94 14.05
CA GLU A 28 -30.70 7.94 13.39
C GLU A 28 -30.47 6.74 12.45
N LYS A 29 -31.09 5.59 12.72
CA LYS A 29 -30.84 4.33 11.98
C LYS A 29 -32.13 3.62 11.61
N VAL A 30 -32.32 3.35 10.32
CA VAL A 30 -33.50 2.68 9.77
C VAL A 30 -33.06 1.51 8.89
N GLU A 31 -33.60 0.33 9.17
CA GLU A 31 -33.28 -0.92 8.47
C GLU A 31 -34.55 -1.58 7.90
N LEU A 32 -34.77 -1.40 6.60
CA LEU A 32 -35.88 -1.95 5.82
C LEU A 32 -35.37 -3.09 4.92
N CYS A 33 -34.76 -4.10 5.55
CA CYS A 33 -34.14 -5.22 4.84
C CYS A 33 -35.08 -6.41 4.66
N GLY A 34 -35.13 -7.02 3.47
CA GLY A 34 -35.76 -8.33 3.26
C GLY A 34 -37.27 -8.38 3.53
N LEU A 35 -38.00 -7.32 3.17
CA LEU A 35 -39.44 -7.24 3.41
C LEU A 35 -40.21 -8.23 2.51
N CYS A 36 -41.28 -8.80 3.06
CA CYS A 36 -42.22 -9.63 2.32
C CYS A 36 -43.63 -9.05 2.46
N PRO A 37 -44.23 -8.48 1.39
CA PRO A 37 -43.69 -8.26 0.04
C PRO A 37 -42.53 -7.24 -0.02
N PRO A 38 -41.61 -7.31 -1.00
CA PRO A 38 -40.46 -6.40 -1.09
C PRO A 38 -40.87 -4.98 -1.49
N ILE A 39 -39.96 -4.02 -1.25
CA ILE A 39 -40.09 -2.66 -1.77
C ILE A 39 -39.61 -2.63 -3.23
N GLU A 40 -40.42 -2.07 -4.12
CA GLU A 40 -40.08 -1.92 -5.55
C GLU A 40 -39.62 -0.50 -5.90
N LYS A 41 -40.12 0.52 -5.20
CA LYS A 41 -39.80 1.92 -5.48
C LYS A 41 -39.63 2.71 -4.19
N MET A 42 -38.58 3.53 -4.17
CA MET A 42 -38.39 4.55 -3.14
C MET A 42 -39.43 5.65 -3.35
N ASP A 43 -40.26 5.94 -2.35
CA ASP A 43 -41.27 7.00 -2.41
C ASP A 43 -40.93 8.19 -1.48
N SER A 44 -41.71 9.28 -1.59
CA SER A 44 -41.48 10.51 -0.84
C SER A 44 -41.59 10.35 0.68
N SER A 45 -42.10 9.22 1.19
CA SER A 45 -42.20 8.98 2.63
C SER A 45 -40.83 8.89 3.30
N LEU A 46 -39.76 8.64 2.54
CA LEU A 46 -38.38 8.65 3.05
C LEU A 46 -37.94 10.05 3.50
N SER A 47 -38.52 11.13 2.98
CA SER A 47 -38.18 12.50 3.40
C SER A 47 -38.59 12.82 4.85
N ALA A 48 -39.36 11.95 5.49
CA ALA A 48 -39.69 12.05 6.91
C ALA A 48 -38.48 11.76 7.83
N LEU A 49 -37.44 11.10 7.31
CA LEU A 49 -36.30 10.63 8.09
C LEU A 49 -35.17 11.68 8.17
N ARG A 50 -35.47 12.88 8.68
CA ARG A 50 -34.53 14.02 8.67
C ARG A 50 -33.22 13.78 9.43
N ALA A 51 -33.27 13.10 10.57
CA ALA A 51 -32.09 12.77 11.38
C ALA A 51 -31.39 11.45 10.98
N CYS A 52 -31.86 10.75 9.94
CA CYS A 52 -31.36 9.43 9.62
C CYS A 52 -29.94 9.49 9.04
N ARG A 53 -29.00 8.87 9.76
CA ARG A 53 -27.60 8.71 9.37
C ARG A 53 -27.34 7.39 8.65
N HIS A 54 -28.12 6.36 8.94
CA HIS A 54 -27.96 5.03 8.36
C HIS A 54 -29.29 4.49 7.83
N LEU A 55 -29.40 4.39 6.50
CA LEU A 55 -30.56 3.84 5.82
C LEU A 55 -30.18 2.55 5.10
N SER A 56 -30.78 1.44 5.51
CA SER A 56 -30.62 0.14 4.84
C SER A 56 -31.91 -0.29 4.17
N LEU A 57 -31.83 -0.53 2.87
CA LEU A 57 -32.89 -1.00 1.98
C LEU A 57 -32.43 -2.27 1.24
N SER A 58 -31.52 -3.02 1.86
CA SER A 58 -30.92 -4.21 1.24
C SER A 58 -31.92 -5.37 1.10
N THR A 59 -31.75 -6.21 0.08
CA THR A 59 -32.62 -7.38 -0.21
C THR A 59 -34.07 -6.94 -0.49
N ASN A 60 -34.24 -6.02 -1.43
CA ASN A 60 -35.52 -5.59 -1.96
C ASN A 60 -35.50 -5.71 -3.50
N ASN A 61 -36.52 -5.17 -4.19
CA ASN A 61 -36.62 -5.23 -5.65
C ASN A 61 -36.51 -3.84 -6.30
N LEU A 62 -35.65 -2.97 -5.74
CA LEU A 62 -35.48 -1.60 -6.22
C LEU A 62 -34.76 -1.59 -7.57
N ASP A 63 -35.33 -0.90 -8.56
CA ASP A 63 -34.75 -0.73 -9.90
C ASP A 63 -34.01 0.62 -10.08
N LYS A 64 -34.41 1.63 -9.31
CA LYS A 64 -33.86 2.99 -9.33
C LYS A 64 -33.73 3.58 -7.93
N ILE A 65 -32.71 4.40 -7.74
CA ILE A 65 -32.55 5.26 -6.57
C ILE A 65 -33.37 6.54 -6.80
N GLY A 66 -34.15 6.94 -5.81
CA GLY A 66 -34.95 8.16 -5.88
C GLY A 66 -35.40 8.62 -4.50
N ASN A 67 -35.94 9.84 -4.44
CA ASN A 67 -36.55 10.40 -3.22
C ASN A 67 -35.61 10.41 -1.99
N LEU A 68 -34.32 10.70 -2.21
CA LEU A 68 -33.34 10.95 -1.15
C LEU A 68 -33.35 12.41 -0.65
N ALA A 69 -34.17 13.27 -1.27
CA ALA A 69 -34.32 14.66 -0.84
C ALA A 69 -34.96 14.73 0.56
N GLY A 70 -34.33 15.46 1.48
CA GLY A 70 -34.74 15.57 2.89
C GLY A 70 -33.99 14.65 3.86
N LEU A 71 -33.07 13.81 3.36
CA LEU A 71 -32.16 12.98 4.17
C LEU A 71 -30.82 13.70 4.39
N ASP A 72 -30.87 14.92 4.93
CA ASP A 72 -29.71 15.82 4.98
C ASP A 72 -28.58 15.31 5.90
N ALA A 73 -28.88 14.36 6.80
CA ALA A 73 -27.93 13.77 7.73
C ALA A 73 -27.37 12.41 7.27
N LEU A 74 -27.72 11.93 6.07
CA LEU A 74 -27.42 10.55 5.66
C LEU A 74 -25.91 10.35 5.44
N GLN A 75 -25.34 9.38 6.15
CA GLN A 75 -23.93 9.01 6.08
C GLN A 75 -23.72 7.62 5.47
N VAL A 76 -24.64 6.68 5.71
CA VAL A 76 -24.55 5.29 5.24
C VAL A 76 -25.81 4.92 4.48
N LEU A 77 -25.65 4.54 3.22
CA LEU A 77 -26.73 4.06 2.36
C LEU A 77 -26.45 2.63 1.90
N SER A 78 -27.30 1.71 2.35
CA SER A 78 -27.18 0.28 2.06
C SER A 78 -28.30 -0.15 1.12
N LEU A 79 -27.93 -0.47 -0.12
CA LEU A 79 -28.81 -0.85 -1.24
C LEU A 79 -28.38 -2.21 -1.85
N GLY A 80 -27.73 -3.07 -1.07
CA GLY A 80 -27.26 -4.36 -1.54
C GLY A 80 -28.41 -5.32 -1.89
N ARG A 81 -28.20 -6.25 -2.83
CA ARG A 81 -29.21 -7.23 -3.28
C ARG A 81 -30.51 -6.55 -3.75
N ASN A 82 -30.40 -5.70 -4.76
CA ASN A 82 -31.52 -5.05 -5.45
C ASN A 82 -31.36 -5.25 -6.98
N CYS A 83 -32.16 -4.54 -7.79
CA CYS A 83 -32.11 -4.58 -9.26
C CYS A 83 -31.63 -3.26 -9.88
N LEU A 84 -30.77 -2.51 -9.17
CA LEU A 84 -30.27 -1.22 -9.64
C LEU A 84 -29.39 -1.39 -10.87
N LYS A 85 -29.67 -0.60 -11.92
CA LYS A 85 -28.88 -0.58 -13.17
C LYS A 85 -27.95 0.63 -13.29
N LYS A 86 -28.28 1.73 -12.60
CA LYS A 86 -27.55 3.00 -12.67
C LYS A 86 -27.52 3.70 -11.31
N LEU A 87 -26.50 4.51 -11.09
CA LEU A 87 -26.33 5.34 -9.89
C LEU A 87 -26.75 6.79 -10.17
N GLU A 88 -28.05 6.99 -10.38
CA GLU A 88 -28.65 8.32 -10.59
C GLU A 88 -29.27 8.85 -9.27
N ASN A 89 -29.52 10.16 -9.19
CA ASN A 89 -30.22 10.82 -8.07
C ASN A 89 -29.51 10.80 -6.70
N LEU A 90 -28.18 10.67 -6.67
CA LEU A 90 -27.38 10.76 -5.43
C LEU A 90 -27.02 12.22 -5.05
N GLU A 91 -27.36 13.19 -5.90
CA GLU A 91 -26.99 14.61 -5.76
C GLU A 91 -27.43 15.22 -4.43
N ALA A 92 -28.63 14.85 -3.96
CA ALA A 92 -29.19 15.38 -2.72
C ALA A 92 -28.37 15.00 -1.47
N VAL A 93 -27.70 13.85 -1.48
CA VAL A 93 -26.91 13.32 -0.35
C VAL A 93 -25.41 13.34 -0.61
N ALA A 94 -24.99 13.93 -1.73
CA ALA A 94 -23.61 13.90 -2.20
C ALA A 94 -22.63 14.57 -1.22
N GLY A 95 -23.08 15.58 -0.47
CA GLY A 95 -22.27 16.28 0.53
C GLY A 95 -22.08 15.51 1.85
N THR A 96 -22.98 14.59 2.19
CA THR A 96 -23.00 13.95 3.53
C THR A 96 -22.70 12.46 3.50
N LEU A 97 -22.94 11.80 2.37
CA LEU A 97 -22.79 10.35 2.23
C LEU A 97 -21.33 9.91 2.33
N GLN A 98 -21.01 9.09 3.33
CA GLN A 98 -19.68 8.55 3.58
C GLN A 98 -19.53 7.09 3.14
N GLN A 99 -20.61 6.31 3.18
CA GLN A 99 -20.58 4.89 2.83
C GLN A 99 -21.74 4.53 1.91
N LEU A 100 -21.43 3.90 0.78
CA LEU A 100 -22.41 3.43 -0.20
C LEU A 100 -22.22 1.94 -0.46
N TRP A 101 -23.22 1.13 -0.15
CA TRP A 101 -23.19 -0.31 -0.37
C TRP A 101 -24.22 -0.71 -1.42
N ILE A 102 -23.76 -1.12 -2.59
CA ILE A 102 -24.57 -1.47 -3.77
C ILE A 102 -24.22 -2.86 -4.31
N SER A 103 -23.66 -3.72 -3.46
CA SER A 103 -23.29 -5.09 -3.83
C SER A 103 -24.49 -5.93 -4.28
N TYR A 104 -24.31 -6.86 -5.22
CA TYR A 104 -25.38 -7.70 -5.79
C TYR A 104 -26.49 -6.86 -6.46
N ASN A 105 -26.11 -6.01 -7.40
CA ASN A 105 -27.01 -5.26 -8.27
C ASN A 105 -26.67 -5.54 -9.75
N GLN A 106 -27.22 -4.74 -10.67
CA GLN A 106 -26.98 -4.84 -12.11
C GLN A 106 -26.29 -3.59 -12.68
N VAL A 107 -25.49 -2.90 -11.86
CA VAL A 107 -24.85 -1.64 -12.24
C VAL A 107 -23.73 -1.91 -13.26
N ASP A 108 -23.80 -1.25 -14.42
CA ASP A 108 -22.82 -1.37 -15.50
C ASP A 108 -21.90 -0.14 -15.62
N ARG A 109 -22.31 1.01 -15.07
CA ARG A 109 -21.57 2.27 -15.08
C ARG A 109 -21.61 2.96 -13.71
N LEU A 110 -20.50 3.58 -13.32
CA LEU A 110 -20.36 4.34 -12.07
C LEU A 110 -20.61 5.85 -12.25
N ALA A 111 -21.16 6.26 -13.40
CA ALA A 111 -21.54 7.65 -13.66
C ALA A 111 -22.52 8.16 -12.59
N GLY A 112 -22.24 9.35 -12.05
CA GLY A 112 -23.02 9.99 -10.99
C GLY A 112 -22.35 9.97 -9.62
N ILE A 113 -21.43 9.03 -9.36
CA ILE A 113 -20.75 8.92 -8.06
C ILE A 113 -19.72 10.03 -7.81
N GLU A 114 -19.19 10.64 -8.87
CA GLU A 114 -18.21 11.74 -8.84
C GLU A 114 -18.70 12.93 -8.00
N LYS A 115 -20.01 13.09 -7.87
CA LYS A 115 -20.62 14.18 -7.10
C LYS A 115 -20.47 13.98 -5.58
N CYS A 116 -20.32 12.73 -5.12
CA CYS A 116 -20.29 12.37 -3.70
C CYS A 116 -18.91 12.63 -3.06
N ALA A 117 -18.52 13.90 -2.90
CA ALA A 117 -17.19 14.29 -2.44
C ALA A 117 -16.78 13.73 -1.06
N SER A 118 -17.76 13.45 -0.19
CA SER A 118 -17.56 12.94 1.17
C SER A 118 -17.44 11.41 1.25
N LEU A 119 -17.52 10.69 0.12
CA LEU A 119 -17.56 9.23 0.10
C LEU A 119 -16.20 8.63 0.50
N ARG A 120 -16.22 7.75 1.50
CA ARG A 120 -15.06 7.02 2.03
C ARG A 120 -15.09 5.53 1.70
N VAL A 121 -16.27 4.92 1.67
CA VAL A 121 -16.43 3.48 1.46
C VAL A 121 -17.40 3.22 0.33
N LEU A 122 -16.97 2.45 -0.68
CA LEU A 122 -17.82 1.99 -1.78
C LEU A 122 -17.75 0.47 -1.92
N TYR A 123 -18.87 -0.19 -1.64
CA TYR A 123 -19.00 -1.62 -1.88
C TYR A 123 -19.90 -1.88 -3.09
N ALA A 124 -19.32 -2.35 -4.18
CA ALA A 124 -20.01 -2.62 -5.44
C ALA A 124 -19.70 -4.01 -5.98
N SER A 125 -19.60 -5.01 -5.10
CA SER A 125 -19.33 -6.39 -5.50
C SER A 125 -20.51 -7.01 -6.26
N ASN A 126 -20.25 -8.00 -7.11
CA ASN A 126 -21.26 -8.74 -7.88
C ASN A 126 -22.20 -7.82 -8.67
N ASN A 127 -21.62 -6.91 -9.47
CA ASN A 127 -22.33 -6.04 -10.41
C ASN A 127 -21.93 -6.40 -11.86
N LYS A 128 -22.22 -5.52 -12.83
CA LYS A 128 -21.97 -5.72 -14.26
C LYS A 128 -20.90 -4.79 -14.83
N LEU A 129 -20.00 -4.25 -13.98
CA LEU A 129 -18.92 -3.38 -14.41
C LEU A 129 -17.91 -4.15 -15.26
N LYS A 130 -17.69 -3.72 -16.51
CA LYS A 130 -16.78 -4.36 -17.48
C LYS A 130 -15.52 -3.53 -17.74
N ASP A 131 -15.65 -2.21 -17.80
CA ASP A 131 -14.58 -1.32 -18.23
C ASP A 131 -13.86 -0.65 -17.05
N TRP A 132 -12.52 -0.66 -17.07
CA TRP A 132 -11.70 0.04 -16.07
C TRP A 132 -11.83 1.57 -16.15
N ALA A 133 -12.30 2.12 -17.27
CA ALA A 133 -12.62 3.54 -17.40
C ALA A 133 -13.69 4.00 -16.38
N GLU A 134 -14.57 3.10 -15.94
CA GLU A 134 -15.54 3.38 -14.88
C GLU A 134 -14.86 3.57 -13.51
N VAL A 135 -13.79 2.82 -13.25
CA VAL A 135 -13.02 2.92 -12.01
C VAL A 135 -12.17 4.18 -12.00
N GLU A 136 -11.68 4.65 -13.16
CA GLU A 136 -10.94 5.91 -13.29
C GLU A 136 -11.77 7.12 -12.84
N ARG A 137 -13.09 7.09 -13.02
CA ARG A 137 -13.99 8.14 -12.53
C ARG A 137 -13.95 8.30 -11.01
N LEU A 138 -13.63 7.23 -10.28
CA LEU A 138 -13.46 7.29 -8.82
C LEU A 138 -12.24 8.11 -8.38
N SER A 139 -11.30 8.40 -9.29
CA SER A 139 -10.14 9.25 -8.97
C SER A 139 -10.52 10.68 -8.58
N GLY A 140 -11.71 11.14 -8.96
CA GLY A 140 -12.27 12.44 -8.55
C GLY A 140 -12.71 12.52 -7.08
N LEU A 141 -12.75 11.38 -6.37
CA LEU A 141 -13.17 11.33 -4.96
C LEU A 141 -11.98 11.49 -4.02
N PRO A 142 -11.85 12.61 -3.29
CA PRO A 142 -10.65 12.90 -2.51
C PRO A 142 -10.53 12.07 -1.22
N HIS A 143 -11.65 11.55 -0.70
CA HIS A 143 -11.72 10.87 0.59
C HIS A 143 -12.00 9.37 0.49
N LEU A 144 -11.98 8.78 -0.71
CA LEU A 144 -12.26 7.35 -0.88
C LEU A 144 -11.14 6.51 -0.25
N GLU A 145 -11.49 5.69 0.74
CA GLU A 145 -10.55 4.88 1.51
C GLU A 145 -10.68 3.38 1.25
N ASP A 146 -11.89 2.90 0.98
CA ASP A 146 -12.21 1.48 0.83
C ASP A 146 -13.12 1.25 -0.39
N LEU A 147 -12.75 0.27 -1.22
CA LEU A 147 -13.40 -0.03 -2.51
C LEU A 147 -13.45 -1.54 -2.74
N LEU A 148 -14.67 -2.09 -2.86
CA LEU A 148 -14.89 -3.51 -3.11
C LEU A 148 -15.57 -3.73 -4.47
N LEU A 149 -14.85 -4.32 -5.43
CA LEU A 149 -15.35 -4.60 -6.79
C LEU A 149 -15.43 -6.10 -7.15
N ILE A 150 -15.23 -6.99 -6.18
CA ILE A 150 -15.20 -8.46 -6.40
C ILE A 150 -16.46 -8.95 -7.12
N GLY A 151 -16.32 -9.85 -8.10
CA GLY A 151 -17.45 -10.47 -8.80
C GLY A 151 -18.06 -9.62 -9.92
N ASN A 152 -17.41 -8.52 -10.31
CA ASN A 152 -17.70 -7.83 -11.57
C ASN A 152 -16.95 -8.47 -12.74
N PRO A 153 -17.47 -8.38 -13.99
CA PRO A 153 -16.73 -8.83 -15.18
C PRO A 153 -15.30 -8.29 -15.28
N LEU A 154 -15.07 -7.00 -15.00
CA LEU A 154 -13.71 -6.42 -14.98
C LEU A 154 -12.78 -7.11 -13.99
N TYR A 155 -13.34 -7.60 -12.88
CA TYR A 155 -12.61 -8.29 -11.83
C TYR A 155 -12.43 -9.78 -12.20
N ASN A 156 -13.38 -10.40 -12.90
CA ASN A 156 -13.24 -11.80 -13.30
C ASN A 156 -12.30 -11.97 -14.49
N GLU A 157 -12.40 -11.10 -15.51
CA GLU A 157 -11.43 -11.05 -16.62
C GLU A 157 -10.01 -10.78 -16.10
N TRP A 158 -9.87 -9.95 -15.05
CA TRP A 158 -8.62 -9.79 -14.31
C TRP A 158 -8.13 -11.11 -13.69
N LYS A 159 -9.00 -11.79 -12.95
CA LYS A 159 -8.67 -13.03 -12.22
C LYS A 159 -8.23 -14.15 -13.18
N ASP A 160 -8.90 -14.26 -14.33
CA ASP A 160 -8.72 -15.37 -15.26
C ASP A 160 -7.55 -15.14 -16.23
N ASN A 161 -7.21 -13.90 -16.57
CA ASN A 161 -6.12 -13.59 -17.49
C ASN A 161 -4.75 -13.40 -16.82
N GLY A 162 -4.67 -13.42 -15.48
CA GLY A 162 -3.41 -13.27 -14.73
C GLY A 162 -2.69 -11.92 -14.91
N ALA A 163 -3.19 -11.06 -15.80
CA ALA A 163 -2.74 -9.70 -15.99
C ALA A 163 -3.40 -8.82 -14.94
N LEU A 164 -2.75 -8.71 -13.78
CA LEU A 164 -3.12 -7.69 -12.84
C LEU A 164 -2.84 -6.31 -13.45
N PRO A 165 -3.77 -5.33 -13.40
CA PRO A 165 -3.33 -4.00 -13.02
C PRO A 165 -3.03 -4.10 -11.51
N GLN A 166 -1.89 -4.71 -11.14
CA GLN A 166 -1.40 -4.83 -9.75
C GLN A 166 -0.95 -3.47 -9.19
N TYR A 167 -1.34 -2.42 -9.88
CA TYR A 167 -0.54 -1.23 -10.10
C TYR A 167 -1.41 0.03 -9.96
N ARG A 168 -2.61 -0.07 -9.40
CA ARG A 168 -3.43 1.12 -9.09
C ARG A 168 -3.86 1.21 -7.63
N ILE A 169 -4.06 0.10 -6.93
CA ILE A 169 -4.37 0.11 -5.49
C ILE A 169 -3.17 0.69 -4.71
N GLU A 170 -1.95 0.27 -5.01
CA GLU A 170 -0.74 0.78 -4.36
C GLU A 170 -0.45 2.27 -4.68
N LEU A 171 -0.74 2.75 -5.90
CA LEU A 171 -0.65 4.17 -6.24
C LEU A 171 -1.71 5.02 -5.53
N THR A 172 -2.91 4.49 -5.29
CA THR A 172 -3.90 5.19 -4.43
C THR A 172 -3.50 5.14 -2.95
N TYR A 173 -2.83 4.06 -2.52
CA TYR A 173 -2.43 3.89 -1.12
C TYR A 173 -1.25 4.78 -0.73
N PHE A 174 -0.17 4.76 -1.51
CA PHE A 174 1.01 5.62 -1.35
C PHE A 174 0.97 6.77 -2.36
N LYS A 175 -0.14 7.51 -2.38
CA LYS A 175 -0.35 8.63 -3.32
C LYS A 175 0.80 9.64 -3.21
N GLY A 176 1.38 10.00 -4.35
CA GLY A 176 2.51 10.93 -4.44
C GLY A 176 3.89 10.27 -4.39
N SER A 177 3.96 8.93 -4.32
CA SER A 177 5.22 8.19 -4.46
C SER A 177 5.84 8.38 -5.83
N LYS A 178 7.18 8.37 -5.89
CA LYS A 178 7.93 8.51 -7.14
C LYS A 178 9.31 7.86 -7.06
N LEU A 179 9.78 7.40 -8.20
CA LEU A 179 11.12 6.91 -8.40
C LEU A 179 11.93 7.98 -9.15
N VAL A 180 13.03 8.43 -8.55
CA VAL A 180 13.88 9.50 -9.08
C VAL A 180 15.21 8.90 -9.50
N ARG A 181 15.60 9.13 -10.75
CA ARG A 181 16.90 8.75 -11.29
C ARG A 181 17.81 9.98 -11.34
N THR A 182 18.99 9.90 -10.72
CA THR A 182 19.97 11.02 -10.71
C THR A 182 21.15 10.82 -11.67
N GLY A 183 21.35 9.60 -12.18
CA GLY A 183 22.38 9.29 -13.17
C GLY A 183 21.95 8.18 -14.11
N GLU A 184 22.58 8.09 -15.28
CA GLU A 184 22.32 7.04 -16.25
C GLU A 184 23.08 5.76 -15.91
N LEU A 185 22.45 4.62 -16.16
CA LEU A 185 23.05 3.30 -15.99
C LEU A 185 23.19 2.67 -17.37
N ASP A 186 24.43 2.31 -17.73
CA ASP A 186 24.76 1.57 -18.94
C ASP A 186 24.23 0.11 -18.83
N PRO A 187 23.32 -0.32 -19.72
CA PRO A 187 22.78 -1.69 -19.72
C PRO A 187 23.82 -2.77 -20.02
N SER A 188 25.00 -2.42 -20.54
CA SER A 188 26.09 -3.37 -20.77
C SER A 188 26.76 -3.86 -19.48
N ARG A 189 26.57 -3.11 -18.37
CA ARG A 189 27.28 -3.33 -17.11
C ARG A 189 26.39 -4.02 -16.07
N ARG A 190 27.01 -4.35 -14.94
CA ARG A 190 26.40 -5.03 -13.79
C ARG A 190 26.42 -4.08 -12.59
N TYR A 191 25.35 -4.13 -11.79
CA TYR A 191 25.19 -3.20 -10.69
C TYR A 191 24.79 -3.91 -9.39
N ILE A 192 25.29 -3.40 -8.28
CA ILE A 192 24.79 -3.71 -6.94
C ILE A 192 24.15 -2.45 -6.39
N TRP A 193 22.83 -2.49 -6.29
CA TRP A 193 22.01 -1.42 -5.76
C TRP A 193 21.97 -1.56 -4.25
N VAL A 194 22.34 -0.49 -3.55
CA VAL A 194 22.53 -0.52 -2.10
C VAL A 194 21.48 0.38 -1.49
N ALA A 195 20.46 -0.24 -0.91
CA ALA A 195 19.20 0.40 -0.53
C ALA A 195 19.15 0.78 0.96
N HIS A 196 18.74 2.03 1.22
CA HIS A 196 18.68 2.65 2.55
C HIS A 196 17.42 3.50 2.72
N PRO A 197 16.78 3.55 3.90
CA PRO A 197 16.90 2.59 4.99
C PRO A 197 16.15 1.30 4.61
N HIS A 198 16.46 0.18 5.26
CA HIS A 198 15.67 -1.06 5.14
C HIS A 198 14.21 -0.85 5.54
N GLY A 199 13.95 0.02 6.52
CA GLY A 199 12.63 0.19 7.11
C GLY A 199 12.15 -1.04 7.87
N LEU A 200 10.88 -1.03 8.28
CA LEU A 200 10.29 -2.18 8.95
C LEU A 200 10.08 -3.35 7.97
N LEU A 201 9.48 -3.06 6.81
CA LEU A 201 9.13 -4.05 5.78
C LEU A 201 9.73 -3.74 4.39
N GLY A 202 10.30 -2.56 4.17
CA GLY A 202 10.88 -2.20 2.87
C GLY A 202 9.82 -1.90 1.81
N ASN A 203 8.71 -1.25 2.20
CA ASN A 203 7.56 -1.00 1.34
C ASN A 203 7.95 -0.21 0.08
N SER A 204 8.84 0.76 0.24
CA SER A 204 9.30 1.62 -0.85
C SER A 204 10.09 0.87 -1.90
N PHE A 205 10.92 -0.10 -1.51
CA PHE A 205 11.69 -0.91 -2.46
C PHE A 205 10.81 -1.91 -3.20
N PHE A 206 9.82 -2.48 -2.50
CA PHE A 206 8.82 -3.32 -3.15
C PHE A 206 8.04 -2.51 -4.20
N LEU A 207 7.53 -1.34 -3.83
CA LEU A 207 6.80 -0.45 -4.72
C LEU A 207 7.64 0.04 -5.91
N ALA A 208 8.91 0.38 -5.67
CA ALA A 208 9.78 0.94 -6.71
C ALA A 208 10.32 -0.11 -7.68
N PHE A 209 10.59 -1.34 -7.21
CA PHE A 209 11.41 -2.30 -7.95
C PHE A 209 10.73 -3.64 -8.22
N CYS A 210 9.66 -4.02 -7.50
CA CYS A 210 8.96 -5.30 -7.71
C CYS A 210 7.72 -5.18 -8.58
N THR A 211 7.11 -4.00 -8.64
CA THR A 211 5.77 -3.80 -9.22
C THR A 211 5.77 -2.85 -10.42
N ASP A 212 6.93 -2.39 -10.90
CA ASP A 212 7.08 -1.42 -12.01
C ASP A 212 6.21 -0.14 -11.88
N LEU A 213 5.66 0.08 -10.70
CA LEU A 213 4.58 1.02 -10.43
C LEU A 213 4.99 2.47 -10.59
N LEU A 214 6.24 2.73 -10.25
CA LEU A 214 6.88 4.03 -10.35
C LEU A 214 7.62 4.20 -11.68
N GLY A 215 7.40 3.30 -12.65
CA GLY A 215 7.99 3.35 -13.99
C GLY A 215 9.46 2.95 -14.05
N PHE A 216 9.85 1.91 -13.29
CA PHE A 216 11.23 1.43 -13.25
C PHE A 216 11.74 1.00 -14.62
N SER A 217 10.97 0.21 -15.36
CA SER A 217 11.29 -0.29 -16.71
C SER A 217 11.56 0.84 -17.70
N LYS A 218 10.81 1.94 -17.57
CA LYS A 218 10.97 3.16 -18.38
C LYS A 218 12.19 3.98 -17.95
N LEU A 219 12.46 4.09 -16.66
CA LEU A 219 13.59 4.87 -16.12
C LEU A 219 14.95 4.17 -16.31
N PHE A 220 14.96 2.84 -16.29
CA PHE A 220 16.17 2.01 -16.37
C PHE A 220 16.02 0.92 -17.44
N PRO A 221 15.91 1.30 -18.73
CA PRO A 221 15.73 0.35 -19.81
C PRO A 221 16.91 -0.60 -19.91
N GLY A 222 16.64 -1.90 -20.05
CA GLY A 222 17.67 -2.93 -20.17
C GLY A 222 18.34 -3.37 -18.86
N ILE A 223 17.95 -2.79 -17.71
CA ILE A 223 18.42 -3.22 -16.40
C ILE A 223 17.50 -4.30 -15.83
N ARG A 224 18.08 -5.46 -15.49
CA ARG A 224 17.38 -6.58 -14.83
C ARG A 224 17.76 -6.59 -13.35
N LEU A 225 16.88 -6.06 -12.51
CA LEU A 225 17.11 -5.95 -11.07
C LEU A 225 16.46 -7.10 -10.32
N THR A 226 17.21 -7.72 -9.40
CA THR A 226 16.69 -8.74 -8.48
C THR A 226 16.98 -8.32 -7.04
N ILE A 227 15.96 -8.25 -6.20
CA ILE A 227 16.13 -7.91 -4.79
C ILE A 227 16.53 -9.16 -3.99
N GLY A 228 17.55 -9.01 -3.14
CA GLY A 228 17.97 -10.01 -2.16
C GLY A 228 17.18 -9.87 -0.86
N VAL A 229 16.53 -10.95 -0.42
CA VAL A 229 15.77 -11.03 0.82
C VAL A 229 16.38 -12.04 1.79
N LEU A 230 16.05 -11.89 3.08
CA LEU A 230 16.46 -12.85 4.10
C LEU A 230 15.90 -14.25 3.80
N SER A 231 16.73 -15.29 3.93
CA SER A 231 16.37 -16.69 3.64
C SER A 231 15.10 -17.18 4.35
N LEU A 232 14.76 -16.60 5.51
CA LEU A 232 13.55 -16.95 6.24
C LEU A 232 12.27 -16.62 5.42
N ASN A 233 12.28 -15.53 4.66
CA ASN A 233 11.14 -15.14 3.82
C ASN A 233 10.87 -16.17 2.71
N LEU A 234 11.91 -16.91 2.29
CA LEU A 234 11.81 -17.99 1.29
C LEU A 234 11.43 -19.35 1.89
N LYS A 235 11.33 -19.46 3.22
CA LYS A 235 10.96 -20.71 3.92
C LYS A 235 9.51 -20.69 4.44
N VAL A 236 8.93 -19.51 4.64
CA VAL A 236 7.53 -19.36 5.10
C VAL A 236 6.60 -19.42 3.89
N SER A 237 5.69 -20.41 3.83
CA SER A 237 4.93 -20.76 2.61
C SER A 237 4.29 -19.57 1.88
N PHE A 238 3.50 -18.72 2.56
CA PHE A 238 2.83 -17.60 1.89
C PHE A 238 3.82 -16.50 1.45
N CYS A 239 4.77 -16.11 2.32
CA CYS A 239 5.79 -15.12 1.99
C CYS A 239 6.70 -15.59 0.86
N ARG A 240 7.00 -16.89 0.81
CA ARG A 240 7.80 -17.53 -0.24
C ARG A 240 7.14 -17.36 -1.60
N GLU A 241 5.84 -17.63 -1.73
CA GLU A 241 5.16 -17.49 -3.02
C GLU A 241 5.18 -16.03 -3.52
N ILE A 242 4.97 -15.05 -2.63
CA ILE A 242 5.11 -13.62 -2.98
C ILE A 242 6.55 -13.32 -3.43
N CYS A 243 7.55 -13.82 -2.70
CA CYS A 243 8.94 -13.59 -3.05
C CYS A 243 9.28 -14.18 -4.42
N LEU A 244 8.86 -15.42 -4.70
CA LEU A 244 9.13 -16.09 -5.97
C LEU A 244 8.36 -15.44 -7.13
N LEU A 245 7.11 -15.00 -6.90
CA LEU A 245 6.30 -14.30 -7.89
C LEU A 245 7.00 -13.01 -8.38
N HIS A 246 7.61 -12.26 -7.47
CA HIS A 246 8.36 -11.04 -7.79
C HIS A 246 9.84 -11.31 -8.14
N GLY A 247 10.23 -12.58 -8.30
CA GLY A 247 11.60 -12.95 -8.69
C GLY A 247 12.67 -12.65 -7.63
N LEU A 248 12.28 -12.44 -6.37
CA LEU A 248 13.19 -12.19 -5.25
C LEU A 248 14.10 -13.40 -5.02
N CYS A 249 15.31 -13.15 -4.53
CA CYS A 249 16.29 -14.21 -4.27
C CYS A 249 16.87 -14.13 -2.87
N ASP A 250 17.53 -15.21 -2.46
CA ASP A 250 18.27 -15.21 -1.20
C ASP A 250 19.44 -14.20 -1.26
N VAL A 251 19.63 -13.44 -0.19
CA VAL A 251 20.72 -12.48 -0.02
C VAL A 251 22.10 -13.13 0.17
N ASP A 252 22.18 -14.46 0.16
CA ASP A 252 23.42 -15.21 0.24
C ASP A 252 24.40 -14.93 -0.92
N ARG A 253 25.69 -14.76 -0.58
CA ARG A 253 26.76 -14.40 -1.52
C ARG A 253 26.80 -15.26 -2.80
N PRO A 254 26.74 -16.61 -2.76
CA PRO A 254 26.75 -17.42 -3.98
C PRO A 254 25.57 -17.12 -4.91
N THR A 255 24.38 -16.90 -4.34
CA THR A 255 23.15 -16.57 -5.07
C THR A 255 23.30 -15.21 -5.77
N LEU A 256 23.78 -14.20 -5.04
CA LEU A 256 23.99 -12.86 -5.59
C LEU A 256 25.04 -12.85 -6.73
N LEU A 257 26.15 -13.56 -6.54
CA LEU A 257 27.16 -13.72 -7.59
C LEU A 257 26.60 -14.44 -8.83
N ALA A 258 25.81 -15.49 -8.63
CA ALA A 258 25.15 -16.20 -9.72
C ALA A 258 24.20 -15.28 -10.51
N ARG A 259 23.42 -14.43 -9.82
CA ARG A 259 22.53 -13.44 -10.44
C ARG A 259 23.30 -12.40 -11.24
N LEU A 260 24.38 -11.85 -10.68
CA LEU A 260 25.24 -10.89 -11.37
C LEU A 260 25.89 -11.49 -12.62
N ARG A 261 26.16 -12.81 -12.65
CA ARG A 261 26.78 -13.49 -13.81
C ARG A 261 25.82 -13.82 -14.96
N GLN A 262 24.53 -13.49 -14.86
CA GLN A 262 23.52 -13.80 -15.90
C GLN A 262 23.61 -12.93 -17.18
N GLY A 263 24.66 -12.12 -17.31
CA GLY A 263 24.97 -11.34 -18.50
C GLY A 263 24.77 -9.83 -18.31
N PRO A 264 24.79 -9.06 -19.41
CA PRO A 264 24.57 -7.62 -19.39
C PRO A 264 23.24 -7.24 -18.72
N GLY A 265 23.24 -6.11 -18.01
CA GLY A 265 22.08 -5.53 -17.33
C GLY A 265 21.72 -6.22 -16.03
N SER A 266 22.32 -7.37 -15.70
CA SER A 266 22.07 -8.11 -14.47
C SER A 266 22.52 -7.31 -13.25
N SER A 267 21.58 -7.05 -12.36
CA SER A 267 21.76 -6.23 -11.17
C SER A 267 21.08 -6.86 -9.97
N VAL A 268 21.65 -6.63 -8.78
CA VAL A 268 21.03 -7.06 -7.52
C VAL A 268 20.82 -5.87 -6.58
N LEU A 269 19.75 -5.90 -5.79
CA LEU A 269 19.48 -4.90 -4.76
C LEU A 269 19.64 -5.50 -3.37
N LEU A 270 20.33 -4.78 -2.49
CA LEU A 270 20.66 -5.19 -1.12
C LEU A 270 20.36 -4.07 -0.13
N ALA A 271 19.57 -4.38 0.90
CA ALA A 271 19.41 -3.52 2.06
C ALA A 271 20.46 -3.88 3.12
N VAL A 272 21.56 -3.13 3.16
CA VAL A 272 22.79 -3.52 3.89
C VAL A 272 22.61 -3.47 5.41
N GLY A 273 21.77 -2.55 5.90
CA GLY A 273 21.45 -2.45 7.32
C GLY A 273 20.60 -3.62 7.84
N GLY A 274 19.82 -4.24 6.97
CA GLY A 274 19.03 -5.44 7.25
C GLY A 274 18.10 -5.30 8.47
N ALA A 275 17.83 -6.43 9.12
CA ALA A 275 17.00 -6.48 10.32
C ALA A 275 17.57 -5.67 11.49
N SER A 276 18.89 -5.44 11.57
CA SER A 276 19.46 -4.59 12.62
C SER A 276 19.06 -3.13 12.45
N GLU A 277 19.02 -2.63 11.21
CA GLU A 277 18.63 -1.25 10.91
C GLU A 277 17.13 -1.00 11.10
N SER A 278 16.28 -2.02 10.87
CA SER A 278 14.84 -1.94 11.20
C SER A 278 14.56 -1.64 12.69
N LEU A 279 15.53 -1.91 13.58
CA LEU A 279 15.45 -1.58 15.01
C LEU A 279 15.86 -0.14 15.31
N LEU A 280 16.31 0.62 14.31
CA LEU A 280 16.62 2.04 14.43
C LEU A 280 15.51 2.90 13.83
N THR A 281 14.53 2.29 13.13
CA THR A 281 13.37 2.97 12.57
C THR A 281 12.67 3.84 13.62
N GLN A 282 12.62 5.14 13.30
CA GLN A 282 12.00 6.21 14.06
C GLN A 282 11.53 7.30 13.09
N ASN A 283 10.32 7.80 13.28
CA ASN A 283 9.73 8.85 12.43
C ASN A 283 10.59 10.12 12.44
N GLY A 284 10.94 10.60 11.24
CA GLY A 284 11.75 11.79 11.02
C GLY A 284 13.24 11.62 11.26
N CYS A 285 13.73 10.38 11.43
CA CYS A 285 15.15 10.06 11.64
C CYS A 285 15.62 9.04 10.59
N LEU A 286 16.86 9.20 10.12
CA LEU A 286 17.50 8.27 9.19
C LEU A 286 18.85 7.81 9.72
N ASP A 287 18.84 6.78 10.56
CA ASP A 287 20.04 6.12 11.07
C ASP A 287 20.32 4.85 10.27
N LEU A 288 21.46 4.83 9.57
CA LEU A 288 21.83 3.75 8.65
C LEU A 288 22.98 2.92 9.21
N ILE A 289 22.81 1.60 9.30
CA ILE A 289 23.86 0.69 9.75
C ILE A 289 24.80 0.40 8.58
N LEU A 290 25.89 1.16 8.51
CA LEU A 290 26.80 1.14 7.36
C LEU A 290 28.28 1.26 7.75
N ASN A 291 28.62 1.79 8.93
CA ASN A 291 30.01 2.16 9.27
C ASN A 291 30.95 0.96 9.30
N LYS A 292 30.49 -0.24 9.66
CA LYS A 292 31.29 -1.49 9.63
C LYS A 292 30.92 -2.45 8.51
N ARG A 293 29.89 -2.15 7.72
CA ARG A 293 29.38 -3.07 6.69
C ARG A 293 30.22 -2.97 5.43
N ARG A 294 31.21 -3.85 5.27
CA ARG A 294 32.08 -3.93 4.08
C ARG A 294 31.71 -5.02 3.07
N GLY A 295 30.74 -5.87 3.40
CA GLY A 295 30.41 -7.07 2.62
C GLY A 295 29.98 -6.78 1.18
N PHE A 296 29.13 -5.76 0.98
CA PHE A 296 28.64 -5.38 -0.34
C PHE A 296 29.74 -4.83 -1.26
N VAL A 297 30.73 -4.12 -0.68
CA VAL A 297 31.90 -3.61 -1.43
C VAL A 297 32.78 -4.76 -1.90
N LYS A 298 33.04 -5.75 -1.03
CA LYS A 298 33.77 -6.97 -1.40
C LYS A 298 33.07 -7.74 -2.52
N LEU A 299 31.75 -7.85 -2.42
CA LEU A 299 30.91 -8.49 -3.44
C LEU A 299 30.98 -7.75 -4.78
N ALA A 300 30.94 -6.41 -4.77
CA ALA A 300 31.04 -5.58 -5.96
C ALA A 300 32.39 -5.74 -6.67
N LEU A 301 33.49 -5.67 -5.91
CA LEU A 301 34.85 -5.86 -6.44
C LEU A 301 35.03 -7.25 -7.07
N GLU A 302 34.51 -8.30 -6.41
CA GLU A 302 34.56 -9.67 -6.93
C GLU A 302 33.71 -9.88 -8.20
N ALA A 303 32.53 -9.25 -8.27
CA ALA A 303 31.64 -9.35 -9.42
C ALA A 303 32.05 -8.42 -10.58
N GLY A 304 32.99 -7.49 -10.34
CA GLY A 304 33.27 -6.38 -11.24
C GLY A 304 32.01 -5.54 -11.50
N ALA A 305 31.20 -5.33 -10.47
CA ALA A 305 29.94 -4.59 -10.53
C ALA A 305 30.10 -3.19 -9.93
N ASP A 306 29.39 -2.22 -10.50
CA ASP A 306 29.35 -0.85 -9.97
C ASP A 306 28.34 -0.77 -8.81
N LEU A 307 28.62 0.10 -7.83
CA LEU A 307 27.72 0.33 -6.71
C LEU A 307 26.74 1.45 -7.03
N VAL A 308 25.45 1.25 -6.75
CA VAL A 308 24.42 2.29 -6.95
C VAL A 308 23.81 2.63 -5.59
N PRO A 309 24.04 3.82 -5.03
CA PRO A 309 23.40 4.22 -3.77
C PRO A 309 21.92 4.49 -4.02
N VAL A 310 21.06 3.92 -3.20
CA VAL A 310 19.61 4.11 -3.25
C VAL A 310 19.14 4.57 -1.89
N ILE A 311 18.41 5.68 -1.86
CA ILE A 311 17.84 6.24 -0.64
C ILE A 311 16.33 6.41 -0.76
N SER A 312 15.61 5.99 0.28
CA SER A 312 14.15 6.08 0.35
C SER A 312 13.74 7.04 1.46
N PHE A 313 12.89 8.00 1.11
CA PHE A 313 12.25 8.93 2.02
C PHE A 313 10.79 8.50 2.26
N GLY A 314 10.33 8.56 3.52
CA GLY A 314 8.99 8.14 3.94
C GLY A 314 8.90 6.71 4.49
N GLU A 315 9.94 5.88 4.28
CA GLU A 315 9.94 4.47 4.70
C GLU A 315 9.89 4.30 6.22
N ASN A 316 10.62 5.13 6.98
CA ASN A 316 10.64 5.04 8.43
C ASN A 316 9.35 5.57 9.07
N GLU A 317 8.57 6.35 8.34
CA GLU A 317 7.29 6.90 8.77
C GLU A 317 6.12 5.95 8.49
N CYS A 318 6.32 4.89 7.68
CA CYS A 318 5.28 3.89 7.41
C CYS A 318 4.78 3.16 8.66
N TYR A 319 5.62 3.05 9.70
CA TYR A 319 5.28 2.32 10.92
C TYR A 319 5.79 3.07 12.14
N GLU A 320 4.90 3.29 13.10
CA GLU A 320 5.29 3.81 14.39
C GLU A 320 5.79 2.66 15.27
N ARG A 321 6.93 2.91 15.93
CA ARG A 321 7.51 1.99 16.89
C ARG A 321 7.44 2.58 18.30
N PRO A 322 6.63 1.99 19.20
CA PRO A 322 6.66 2.41 20.59
C PRO A 322 8.00 2.06 21.26
N PRO A 323 8.47 2.88 22.21
CA PRO A 323 9.72 2.62 22.92
C PRO A 323 9.67 1.28 23.66
N VAL A 324 10.78 0.53 23.62
CA VAL A 324 10.89 -0.74 24.34
C VAL A 324 11.28 -0.45 25.78
N ILE A 325 10.36 -0.73 26.72
CA ILE A 325 10.65 -0.65 28.16
C ILE A 325 11.48 -1.90 28.54
N PRO A 326 12.72 -1.74 29.03
CA PRO A 326 13.55 -2.86 29.46
C PRO A 326 12.86 -3.70 30.54
N GLY A 327 12.85 -5.02 30.38
CA GLY A 327 12.23 -5.94 31.35
C GLY A 327 10.73 -6.23 31.14
N SER A 328 10.07 -5.54 30.22
CA SER A 328 8.68 -5.83 29.85
C SER A 328 8.51 -7.21 29.20
N LEU A 329 7.28 -7.76 29.22
CA LEU A 329 6.95 -9.02 28.52
C LEU A 329 7.35 -8.96 27.04
N ALA A 330 7.13 -7.82 26.39
CA ALA A 330 7.47 -7.62 24.99
C ALA A 330 8.99 -7.59 24.74
N ASP A 331 9.78 -7.04 25.66
CA ASP A 331 11.24 -7.11 25.63
C ASP A 331 11.76 -8.55 25.88
N ARG A 332 11.11 -9.31 26.77
CA ARG A 332 11.43 -10.74 26.98
C ARG A 332 11.11 -11.58 25.74
N MET A 333 9.96 -11.35 25.09
CA MET A 333 9.59 -12.01 23.84
C MET A 333 10.58 -11.65 22.72
N GLN A 334 10.93 -10.37 22.57
CA GLN A 334 11.90 -9.94 21.55
C GLN A 334 13.28 -10.59 21.75
N ARG A 335 13.76 -10.69 22.99
CA ARG A 335 15.01 -11.41 23.33
C ARG A 335 14.92 -12.91 23.05
N ALA A 336 13.77 -13.54 23.31
CA ALA A 336 13.54 -14.94 23.00
C ALA A 336 13.52 -15.19 21.48
N THR A 337 12.80 -14.36 20.72
CA THR A 337 12.76 -14.44 19.25
C THR A 337 14.13 -14.21 18.63
N LYS A 338 14.93 -13.27 19.15
CA LYS A 338 16.34 -13.09 18.74
C LYS A 338 17.16 -14.36 18.90
N LYS A 339 16.97 -15.07 20.03
CA LYS A 339 17.71 -16.30 20.35
C LYS A 339 17.32 -17.46 19.44
N ILE A 340 16.07 -17.49 18.96
CA ILE A 340 15.54 -18.54 18.08
C ILE A 340 15.83 -18.25 16.61
N CYS A 341 15.55 -17.02 16.15
CA CYS A 341 15.59 -16.64 14.73
C CYS A 341 16.92 -16.00 14.31
N GLY A 342 17.80 -15.64 15.26
CA GLY A 342 19.07 -14.96 14.99
C GLY A 342 18.96 -13.45 14.77
N PHE A 343 17.76 -12.89 14.68
CA PHE A 343 17.49 -11.46 14.55
C PHE A 343 16.27 -11.03 15.37
N ASN A 344 16.20 -9.77 15.75
CA ASN A 344 15.03 -9.22 16.44
C ASN A 344 13.92 -9.00 15.42
N VAL A 345 12.75 -9.61 15.63
CA VAL A 345 11.55 -9.24 14.88
C VAL A 345 11.15 -7.83 15.31
N PRO A 346 11.15 -6.86 14.39
CA PRO A 346 10.85 -5.50 14.76
C PRO A 346 9.34 -5.35 15.01
N ARG A 347 9.01 -4.61 16.08
CA ARG A 347 7.62 -4.29 16.45
C ARG A 347 7.31 -2.91 15.92
N GLY A 348 6.25 -2.79 15.14
CA GLY A 348 5.68 -1.52 14.71
C GLY A 348 4.20 -1.70 14.43
N HIS A 349 3.43 -0.64 14.59
CA HIS A 349 2.06 -0.58 14.12
C HIS A 349 1.92 0.58 13.15
N GLY A 350 1.12 0.37 12.12
CA GLY A 350 0.59 1.46 11.31
C GLY A 350 -0.93 1.43 11.43
N ARG A 351 -1.61 1.55 10.29
CA ARG A 351 -3.07 1.54 10.22
C ARG A 351 -3.66 0.17 10.55
N GLY A 352 -4.80 0.24 11.23
CA GLY A 352 -5.67 -0.91 11.41
C GLY A 352 -6.36 -1.34 10.13
N VAL A 353 -6.84 -2.58 10.14
CA VAL A 353 -7.75 -3.13 9.14
C VAL A 353 -9.16 -3.02 9.76
N LEU A 354 -10.15 -2.51 9.02
CA LEU A 354 -11.52 -2.26 9.50
C LEU A 354 -11.57 -1.18 10.62
N SER A 355 -12.46 -1.32 11.60
CA SER A 355 -12.69 -0.39 12.72
C SER A 355 -11.55 -0.34 13.75
N MET A 356 -10.45 -1.06 13.52
CA MET A 356 -9.28 -1.01 14.39
C MET A 356 -8.47 0.27 14.13
N GLN A 357 -8.12 0.99 15.19
CA GLN A 357 -7.34 2.23 15.08
C GLN A 357 -5.86 1.98 14.74
N SER A 358 -5.30 0.81 15.11
CA SER A 358 -3.92 0.42 14.82
C SER A 358 -3.83 -1.02 14.31
N GLY A 359 -2.82 -1.31 13.49
CA GLY A 359 -2.65 -2.65 12.92
C GLY A 359 -1.45 -2.80 11.98
N PRO A 360 -1.47 -3.83 11.10
CA PRO A 360 -0.29 -4.23 10.33
C PRO A 360 -0.10 -3.44 9.02
N LEU A 361 -1.08 -2.62 8.61
CA LEU A 361 -0.97 -1.87 7.37
C LEU A 361 -0.04 -0.66 7.54
N PRO A 362 0.75 -0.30 6.54
CA PRO A 362 1.61 0.88 6.62
C PRO A 362 0.81 2.18 6.63
N GLU A 363 1.36 3.25 7.16
CA GLU A 363 0.77 4.57 6.99
C GLU A 363 0.78 5.02 5.52
N ARG A 364 -0.25 5.77 5.12
CA ARG A 364 -0.43 6.26 3.74
C ARG A 364 0.43 7.50 3.48
N ILE A 365 1.74 7.28 3.40
CA ILE A 365 2.74 8.35 3.24
C ILE A 365 3.42 8.19 1.88
N PRO A 366 3.67 9.29 1.13
CA PRO A 366 4.37 9.19 -0.14
C PRO A 366 5.78 8.62 0.05
N LEU A 367 6.12 7.61 -0.76
CA LEU A 367 7.43 6.95 -0.74
C LEU A 367 8.26 7.47 -1.91
N ILE A 368 9.34 8.18 -1.60
CA ILE A 368 10.21 8.80 -2.59
C ILE A 368 11.53 8.03 -2.63
N VAL A 369 11.73 7.24 -3.67
CA VAL A 369 12.96 6.46 -3.86
C VAL A 369 13.87 7.19 -4.82
N VAL A 370 15.05 7.57 -4.36
CA VAL A 370 16.07 8.27 -5.15
C VAL A 370 17.24 7.32 -5.44
N VAL A 371 17.50 7.11 -6.72
CA VAL A 371 18.57 6.26 -7.24
C VAL A 371 19.73 7.15 -7.65
N GLY A 372 20.87 6.95 -6.99
CA GLY A 372 22.13 7.62 -7.25
C GLY A 372 22.76 7.26 -8.60
N ALA A 373 23.75 8.06 -9.02
CA ALA A 373 24.62 7.70 -10.13
C ALA A 373 25.47 6.44 -9.79
N PRO A 374 25.78 5.59 -10.77
CA PRO A 374 26.61 4.41 -10.53
C PRO A 374 28.05 4.81 -10.17
N LEU A 375 28.55 4.23 -9.08
CA LEU A 375 29.91 4.41 -8.58
C LEU A 375 30.78 3.26 -9.07
N ARG A 376 31.69 3.58 -10.00
CA ARG A 376 32.71 2.64 -10.47
C ARG A 376 33.82 2.51 -9.42
N LEU A 377 34.01 1.29 -8.94
CA LEU A 377 35.07 1.01 -7.98
C LEU A 377 36.42 0.83 -8.70
N PRO A 378 37.51 1.40 -8.15
CA PRO A 378 38.84 1.11 -8.66
C PRO A 378 39.14 -0.39 -8.57
N GLU A 379 39.65 -0.97 -9.67
CA GLU A 379 40.03 -2.38 -9.70
C GLU A 379 41.17 -2.66 -8.71
N PHE A 380 41.16 -3.85 -8.12
CA PHE A 380 42.21 -4.32 -7.22
C PHE A 380 42.71 -5.68 -7.71
N LYS A 381 44.03 -5.78 -7.93
CA LYS A 381 44.70 -7.03 -8.31
C LYS A 381 45.41 -7.57 -7.07
N GLY A 382 44.81 -8.55 -6.41
CA GLY A 382 45.35 -9.16 -5.20
C GLY A 382 44.27 -9.85 -4.36
N ASP A 383 44.66 -10.46 -3.24
CA ASP A 383 43.70 -11.04 -2.31
C ASP A 383 43.02 -9.95 -1.46
N LEU A 384 41.70 -9.85 -1.55
CA LEU A 384 40.89 -8.92 -0.74
C LEU A 384 40.96 -9.19 0.78
N ARG A 385 41.50 -10.34 1.20
CA ARG A 385 41.73 -10.69 2.61
C ARG A 385 43.07 -10.17 3.14
N SER A 386 44.01 -9.84 2.25
CA SER A 386 45.28 -9.22 2.61
C SER A 386 45.07 -7.85 3.25
N GLU A 387 46.10 -7.33 3.92
CA GLU A 387 46.04 -6.01 4.55
C GLU A 387 45.79 -4.90 3.51
N GLU A 388 46.49 -4.94 2.38
CA GLU A 388 46.29 -4.03 1.25
C GLU A 388 44.88 -4.15 0.66
N GLY A 389 44.37 -5.38 0.52
CA GLY A 389 43.02 -5.64 0.05
C GLY A 389 41.94 -5.08 0.98
N ARG A 390 42.13 -5.19 2.30
CA ARG A 390 41.23 -4.58 3.29
C ARG A 390 41.27 -3.06 3.21
N ALA A 391 42.46 -2.45 3.12
CA ALA A 391 42.60 -1.02 2.96
C ALA A 391 41.93 -0.51 1.68
N HIS A 392 42.02 -1.26 0.58
CA HIS A 392 41.34 -0.95 -0.67
C HIS A 392 39.81 -1.01 -0.54
N VAL A 393 39.29 -2.03 0.15
CA VAL A 393 37.86 -2.16 0.46
C VAL A 393 37.37 -0.98 1.32
N ASP A 394 38.17 -0.55 2.30
CA ASP A 394 37.83 0.61 3.14
C ASP A 394 37.81 1.91 2.34
N LYS A 395 38.75 2.10 1.41
CA LYS A 395 38.75 3.23 0.47
C LYS A 395 37.49 3.24 -0.40
N CYS A 396 37.13 2.09 -0.99
CA CYS A 396 35.92 1.97 -1.81
C CYS A 396 34.64 2.18 -0.98
N HIS A 397 34.62 1.72 0.27
CA HIS A 397 33.51 1.96 1.20
C HIS A 397 33.36 3.43 1.56
N ALA A 398 34.46 4.15 1.79
CA ALA A 398 34.44 5.58 2.03
C ALA A 398 33.87 6.35 0.82
N MET A 399 34.32 6.01 -0.40
CA MET A 399 33.77 6.58 -1.64
C MET A 399 32.24 6.36 -1.74
N TYR A 400 31.77 5.16 -1.39
CA TYR A 400 30.34 4.86 -1.36
C TYR A 400 29.59 5.70 -0.30
N CYS A 401 30.14 5.83 0.90
CA CYS A 401 29.53 6.62 1.97
C CYS A 401 29.42 8.10 1.59
N ASP A 402 30.44 8.66 0.93
CA ASP A 402 30.43 10.05 0.50
C ASP A 402 29.42 10.28 -0.63
N ALA A 403 29.33 9.35 -1.58
CA ALA A 403 28.30 9.38 -2.62
C ALA A 403 26.88 9.30 -2.02
N LEU A 404 26.66 8.44 -1.01
CA LEU A 404 25.38 8.33 -0.32
C LEU A 404 25.02 9.61 0.46
N ARG A 405 25.99 10.22 1.16
CA ARG A 405 25.80 11.51 1.84
C ARG A 405 25.44 12.61 0.87
N SER A 406 26.19 12.73 -0.23
CA SER A 406 25.90 13.72 -1.28
C SER A 406 24.50 13.52 -1.87
N LEU A 407 24.08 12.27 -2.10
CA LEU A 407 22.75 11.94 -2.61
C LEU A 407 21.65 12.39 -1.62
N TYR A 408 21.86 12.11 -0.33
CA TYR A 408 20.95 12.56 0.74
C TYR A 408 20.88 14.08 0.83
N ASP A 409 22.03 14.75 0.95
CA ASP A 409 22.12 16.20 1.14
C ASP A 409 21.47 16.98 0.00
N THR A 410 21.56 16.46 -1.23
CA THR A 410 20.92 17.07 -2.40
C THR A 410 19.38 17.03 -2.34
N HIS A 411 18.80 16.03 -1.66
CA HIS A 411 17.36 15.75 -1.72
C HIS A 411 16.63 15.92 -0.38
N LYS A 412 17.35 16.00 0.74
CA LYS A 412 16.76 16.01 2.09
C LYS A 412 15.79 17.15 2.33
N ASP A 413 16.05 18.34 1.78
CA ASP A 413 15.16 19.50 1.99
C ASP A 413 13.88 19.40 1.15
N ALA A 414 13.95 18.75 -0.02
CA ALA A 414 12.78 18.54 -0.87
C ALA A 414 11.89 17.40 -0.36
N TYR A 415 12.49 16.31 0.13
CA TYR A 415 11.76 15.05 0.41
C TYR A 415 11.67 14.70 1.90
N ALA A 416 12.42 15.38 2.77
CA ALA A 416 12.31 15.28 4.23
C ALA A 416 12.34 16.67 4.90
N PRO A 417 11.39 17.56 4.58
CA PRO A 417 11.34 18.91 5.16
C PRO A 417 11.07 18.88 6.67
N ASN A 418 10.35 17.86 7.15
CA ASN A 418 9.97 17.71 8.56
C ASN A 418 10.89 16.76 9.34
N ARG A 419 12.12 16.53 8.87
CA ARG A 419 13.08 15.66 9.55
C ARG A 419 13.41 16.22 10.94
N LYS A 420 13.52 15.35 11.93
CA LYS A 420 13.94 15.70 13.29
C LYS A 420 15.45 15.93 13.38
N ARG A 421 16.20 15.22 12.54
CA ARG A 421 17.66 15.32 12.44
C ARG A 421 18.15 14.77 11.10
N ASP A 422 19.34 15.21 10.71
CA ASP A 422 20.02 14.73 9.51
C ASP A 422 20.46 13.27 9.63
N MET A 423 20.65 12.63 8.46
CA MET A 423 21.08 11.25 8.33
C MET A 423 22.37 10.97 9.09
N ARG A 424 22.42 9.83 9.79
CA ARG A 424 23.64 9.35 10.45
C ARG A 424 24.00 7.97 9.94
N LEU A 425 25.28 7.80 9.62
CA LEU A 425 25.85 6.48 9.45
C LEU A 425 26.28 5.98 10.84
N VAL A 426 25.71 4.87 11.26
CA VAL A 426 25.98 4.21 12.54
C VAL A 426 26.56 2.82 12.30
N GLU A 427 27.01 2.21 13.40
CA GLU A 427 27.57 0.85 13.53
C GLU A 427 28.30 0.24 12.32
#